data_AF-Z9JLM6-F1
#
_entry.id   AF-Z9JLM6-F1
#
_cell.length_a   1.000
_cell.length_b   1.000
_cell.length_c   1.000
_cell.angle_alpha   90.00
_cell.angle_beta   90.00
_cell.angle_gamma   90.00
#
_symmetry.space_group_name_H-M   'P 1'
#
loop_
_entity.id
_entity.type
_entity.pdbx_description
1 polymer ?
#
loop_
_entity_poly.entity_id
_entity_poly.type
_entity_poly.pdbx_seq_one_letter_code
_entity_poly.pdbx_strand_id
1 'polypeptide(L)'
;MNDTTNSSLDLIAQTKIKLTEELHKLEEQEAQLRQVQANDAFLEVISLINTFSTHFNSKQKSEIGALVKEVTPPRKAPTKTKREVPIKYWLPHCNATWSGRGKTPKAFEAWVGTAAYTAWKAKHPDEKFPAFPG
;
A
#
# COMPACT_ATOMS: atom_id res chain seq x y z
N MET A 1 -13.46 17.96 -65.49
CA MET A 1 -12.03 17.65 -65.24
C MET A 1 -11.79 17.30 -63.76
N ASN A 2 -12.77 16.69 -63.07
CA ASN A 2 -12.77 16.57 -61.60
C ASN A 2 -12.56 15.12 -61.11
N ASP A 3 -12.66 14.13 -61.99
CA ASP A 3 -12.56 12.71 -61.60
C ASP A 3 -11.12 12.28 -61.31
N THR A 4 -10.13 12.82 -62.05
CA THR A 4 -8.71 12.52 -61.84
C THR A 4 -8.20 13.05 -60.48
N THR A 5 -8.68 14.22 -60.05
CA THR A 5 -8.31 14.81 -58.75
C THR A 5 -8.90 14.02 -57.59
N ASN A 6 -10.13 13.52 -57.73
CA ASN A 6 -10.78 12.70 -56.69
C ASN A 6 -10.10 11.33 -56.53
N SER A 7 -9.70 10.68 -57.64
CA SER A 7 -8.96 9.42 -57.59
C SER A 7 -7.57 9.55 -56.97
N SER A 8 -6.89 10.67 -57.18
CA SER A 8 -5.57 10.95 -56.56
C SER A 8 -5.69 11.17 -55.05
N LEU A 9 -6.73 11.88 -54.60
CA LEU A 9 -7.00 12.09 -53.17
C LEU A 9 -7.31 10.78 -52.43
N ASP A 10 -8.07 9.88 -53.04
CA ASP A 10 -8.37 8.57 -52.45
C ASP A 10 -7.12 7.67 -52.37
N LEU A 11 -6.26 7.70 -53.40
CA LEU A 11 -4.97 7.02 -53.35
C LEU A 11 -4.09 7.54 -52.20
N ILE A 12 -4.06 8.86 -51.98
CA ILE A 12 -3.34 9.46 -50.85
C ILE A 12 -3.96 9.01 -49.52
N ALA A 13 -5.29 8.93 -49.41
CA ALA A 13 -5.96 8.45 -48.20
C ALA A 13 -5.62 6.99 -47.90
N GLN A 14 -5.67 6.10 -48.90
CA GLN A 14 -5.29 4.70 -48.76
C GLN A 14 -3.81 4.54 -48.38
N THR A 15 -2.93 5.38 -48.95
CA THR A 15 -1.49 5.34 -48.62
C THR A 15 -1.24 5.79 -47.18
N LYS A 16 -1.98 6.79 -46.69
CA LYS A 16 -1.93 7.23 -45.30
C LYS A 16 -2.40 6.14 -44.34
N ILE A 17 -3.49 5.44 -44.66
CA ILE A 17 -4.00 4.33 -43.83
C ILE A 17 -2.93 3.24 -43.72
N LYS A 18 -2.33 2.81 -44.84
CA LYS A 18 -1.24 1.82 -44.83
C LYS A 18 -0.05 2.27 -44.00
N LEU A 19 0.37 3.53 -44.14
CA LEU A 19 1.47 4.09 -43.34
C LEU A 19 1.15 4.08 -41.84
N THR A 20 -0.09 4.40 -41.45
CA THR A 20 -0.48 4.37 -40.03
C THR A 20 -0.52 2.96 -39.46
N GLU A 21 -0.95 1.98 -40.25
CA GLU A 21 -0.93 0.57 -39.87
C GLU A 21 0.51 0.06 -39.70
N GLU A 22 1.41 0.42 -40.61
CA GLU A 22 2.83 0.08 -40.51
C GLU A 22 3.50 0.73 -39.30
N LEU A 23 3.19 1.99 -38.99
CA LEU A 23 3.68 2.67 -37.79
C LEU A 23 3.26 1.95 -36.52
N HIS A 24 1.97 1.62 -36.38
CA HIS A 24 1.47 0.90 -35.21
C HIS A 24 2.15 -0.47 -35.05
N LYS A 25 2.39 -1.17 -36.16
CA LYS A 25 3.11 -2.45 -36.13
C LYS A 25 4.56 -2.29 -35.66
N LEU A 26 5.25 -1.24 -36.12
CA LEU A 26 6.62 -0.95 -35.67
C LEU A 26 6.67 -0.57 -34.19
N GLU A 27 5.72 0.22 -33.70
CA GLU A 27 5.60 0.56 -32.28
C GLU A 27 5.38 -0.70 -31.41
N GLU A 28 4.51 -1.61 -31.85
CA GLU A 28 4.28 -2.87 -31.15
C GLU A 28 5.54 -3.75 -31.12
N GLN A 29 6.26 -3.84 -32.24
CA GLN A 29 7.52 -4.58 -32.31
C GLN A 29 8.59 -3.96 -31.41
N GLU A 30 8.70 -2.63 -31.36
CA GLU A 30 9.62 -1.94 -30.44
C GLU A 30 9.27 -2.25 -28.99
N ALA A 31 7.99 -2.18 -28.62
CA ALA A 31 7.54 -2.49 -27.26
C ALA A 31 7.85 -3.94 -26.87
N GLN A 32 7.61 -4.89 -27.78
CA GLN A 32 7.94 -6.30 -27.56
C GLN A 32 9.45 -6.52 -27.37
N LEU A 33 10.28 -5.93 -28.24
CA LEU A 33 11.74 -6.02 -28.13
C LEU A 33 12.25 -5.38 -26.84
N ARG A 34 11.70 -4.23 -26.45
CA ARG A 34 12.05 -3.57 -25.18
C ARG A 34 11.68 -4.44 -23.98
N GLN A 35 10.54 -5.14 -24.04
CA GLN A 35 10.15 -6.08 -22.99
C GLN A 35 11.08 -7.30 -22.92
N VAL A 36 11.49 -7.85 -24.07
CA VAL A 36 12.47 -8.95 -24.12
C VAL A 36 13.81 -8.51 -23.54
N GLN A 37 14.33 -7.35 -23.97
CA GLN A 37 15.56 -6.78 -23.42
C GLN A 37 15.47 -6.54 -21.90
N ALA A 38 14.32 -6.08 -21.40
CA ALA A 38 14.11 -5.91 -19.96
C ALA A 38 14.13 -7.24 -19.20
N ASN A 39 13.58 -8.31 -19.77
CA ASN A 39 13.61 -9.64 -19.18
C ASN A 39 15.03 -10.21 -19.15
N ASP A 40 15.81 -10.03 -20.22
CA ASP A 40 17.20 -10.48 -20.28
C ASP A 40 18.08 -9.74 -19.25
N ALA A 41 17.94 -8.42 -19.17
CA ALA A 41 18.64 -7.60 -18.17
C ALA A 41 18.27 -8.02 -16.73
N PHE A 42 16.99 -8.37 -16.49
CA PHE A 42 16.55 -8.88 -15.19
C PHE A 42 17.24 -10.19 -14.81
N LEU A 43 17.38 -11.13 -15.75
CA LEU A 43 18.09 -12.39 -15.52
C LEU A 43 19.58 -12.15 -15.22
N GLU A 44 20.21 -11.20 -15.91
CA GLU A 44 21.59 -10.80 -15.64
C GLU A 44 21.77 -10.24 -14.22
N VAL A 45 20.87 -9.36 -13.79
CA VAL A 45 20.87 -8.80 -12.43
C VAL A 45 20.69 -9.90 -11.38
N ILE A 46 19.79 -10.86 -11.59
CA ILE A 46 19.63 -12.00 -10.68
C ILE A 46 20.92 -12.81 -10.58
N SER A 47 21.53 -13.11 -11.72
CA SER A 47 22.78 -13.88 -11.78
C SER A 47 23.89 -13.19 -10.99
N LEU A 48 24.03 -11.87 -11.15
CA LEU A 48 25.00 -11.05 -10.44
C LEU A 48 24.75 -11.05 -8.92
N ILE A 49 23.50 -10.85 -8.51
CA ILE A 49 23.13 -10.88 -7.09
C ILE A 49 23.41 -12.26 -6.50
N ASN A 50 23.03 -13.35 -7.16
CA ASN A 50 23.29 -14.69 -6.66
C ASN A 50 24.79 -14.96 -6.49
N THR A 51 25.61 -14.52 -7.44
CA THR A 51 27.07 -14.73 -7.43
C THR A 51 27.75 -13.95 -6.30
N PHE A 52 27.34 -12.70 -6.04
CA PHE A 52 28.04 -11.79 -5.12
C PHE A 52 27.33 -11.51 -3.79
N SER A 53 26.10 -12.02 -3.59
CA SER A 53 25.29 -11.77 -2.39
C SER A 53 25.98 -12.10 -1.06
N THR A 54 26.89 -13.07 -1.07
CA THR A 54 27.69 -13.48 0.09
C THR A 54 28.72 -12.43 0.49
N HIS A 55 29.21 -11.63 -0.47
CA HIS A 55 30.19 -10.56 -0.25
C HIS A 55 29.55 -9.21 0.09
N PHE A 56 28.24 -9.06 -0.14
CA PHE A 56 27.55 -7.82 0.18
C PHE A 56 27.39 -7.58 1.68
N ASN A 57 27.70 -6.36 2.11
CA ASN A 57 27.43 -5.90 3.47
C ASN A 57 25.96 -5.52 3.67
N SER A 58 25.57 -5.28 4.93
CA SER A 58 24.17 -4.96 5.26
C SER A 58 23.64 -3.67 4.59
N LYS A 59 24.52 -2.70 4.34
CA LYS A 59 24.14 -1.43 3.67
C LYS A 59 23.82 -1.70 2.19
N GLN A 60 24.68 -2.42 1.48
CA GLN A 60 24.50 -2.78 0.07
C GLN A 60 23.23 -3.61 -0.14
N LYS A 61 22.94 -4.57 0.74
CA LYS A 61 21.70 -5.36 0.69
C LYS A 61 20.45 -4.49 0.89
N SER A 62 20.51 -3.54 1.83
CA SER A 62 19.42 -2.60 2.07
C SER A 62 19.19 -1.65 0.91
N GLU A 63 20.27 -1.19 0.26
CA GLU A 63 20.20 -0.27 -0.88
C GLU A 63 19.61 -0.94 -2.12
N ILE A 64 20.05 -2.17 -2.45
CA ILE A 64 19.43 -3.00 -3.50
C ILE A 64 17.94 -3.21 -3.20
N GLY A 65 17.59 -3.53 -1.96
CA GLY A 65 16.20 -3.69 -1.54
C GLY A 65 15.36 -2.40 -1.61
N ALA A 66 15.97 -1.24 -1.40
CA ALA A 66 15.31 0.06 -1.50
C ALA A 66 15.06 0.44 -2.97
N LEU A 67 16.05 0.24 -3.84
CA LEU A 67 15.93 0.51 -5.28
C LEU A 67 14.77 -0.27 -5.91
N VAL A 68 14.59 -1.54 -5.53
CA VAL A 68 13.46 -2.36 -6.01
C VAL A 68 12.11 -1.82 -5.48
N LYS A 69 12.08 -1.24 -4.28
CA LYS A 69 10.85 -0.70 -3.66
C LYS A 69 10.47 0.67 -4.20
N GLU A 70 11.42 1.56 -4.45
CA GLU A 70 11.18 2.91 -4.99
C GLU A 70 10.53 2.89 -6.38
N VAL A 71 10.78 1.84 -7.17
CA VAL A 71 10.14 1.64 -8.49
C VAL A 71 8.67 1.18 -8.37
N THR A 72 8.25 0.74 -7.17
CA THR A 72 6.85 0.36 -6.92
C THR A 72 6.10 1.57 -6.35
N PRO A 73 4.95 1.99 -6.90
CA PRO A 73 4.21 3.12 -6.35
C PRO A 73 3.91 2.90 -4.86
N PRO A 74 4.05 3.92 -4.00
CA PRO A 74 3.93 3.74 -2.57
C PRO A 74 2.55 3.18 -2.22
N ARG A 75 2.53 2.00 -1.59
CA ARG A 75 1.31 1.38 -1.08
C ARG A 75 0.66 2.39 -0.14
N LYS A 76 -0.55 2.86 -0.48
CA LYS A 76 -1.31 3.85 0.30
C LYS A 76 -1.25 3.48 1.79
N ALA A 77 -0.74 4.40 2.61
CA ALA A 77 -0.71 4.23 4.05
C ALA A 77 -2.13 3.93 4.56
N PRO A 78 -2.30 3.04 5.55
CA PRO A 78 -3.62 2.72 6.07
C PRO A 78 -4.27 3.99 6.61
N THR A 79 -5.35 4.41 5.97
CA THR A 79 -6.19 5.53 6.40
C THR A 79 -6.75 5.20 7.77
N LYS A 80 -6.22 5.88 8.79
CA LYS A 80 -6.83 5.93 10.14
C LYS A 80 -8.16 6.67 10.04
N THR A 81 -9.18 6.02 9.51
CA THR A 81 -10.56 6.46 9.69
C THR A 81 -10.86 6.33 11.18
N LYS A 82 -10.77 7.46 11.90
CA LYS A 82 -11.31 7.61 13.26
C LYS A 82 -12.82 7.38 13.17
N ARG A 83 -13.25 6.13 13.26
CA ARG A 83 -14.62 5.85 13.70
C ARG A 83 -14.68 6.28 15.16
N GLU A 84 -15.55 7.23 15.48
CA GLU A 84 -15.84 7.57 16.87
C GLU A 84 -16.42 6.33 17.53
N VAL A 85 -15.63 5.71 18.41
CA VAL A 85 -16.05 4.51 19.15
C VAL A 85 -16.70 4.99 20.44
N PRO A 86 -17.91 4.51 20.79
CA PRO A 86 -18.58 4.91 22.03
C PRO A 86 -17.73 4.54 23.26
N ILE A 87 -17.82 5.37 24.29
CA ILE A 87 -17.18 5.14 25.59
C ILE A 87 -17.85 3.92 26.24
N LYS A 88 -17.06 2.92 26.65
CA LYS A 88 -17.57 1.69 27.25
C LYS A 88 -17.40 1.68 28.78
N TYR A 89 -16.28 2.19 29.26
CA TYR A 89 -15.88 2.14 30.67
C TYR A 89 -15.58 3.53 31.21
N TRP A 90 -15.80 3.71 32.50
CA TRP A 90 -15.59 4.97 33.22
C TRP A 90 -15.08 4.72 34.63
N LEU A 91 -14.16 5.57 35.10
CA LEU A 91 -13.68 5.55 36.47
C LEU A 91 -14.19 6.78 37.23
N PRO A 92 -15.02 6.60 38.27
CA PRO A 92 -15.68 7.71 38.96
C PRO A 92 -14.70 8.61 39.75
N HIS A 93 -13.53 8.09 40.13
CA HIS A 93 -12.57 8.83 40.96
C HIS A 93 -11.65 9.77 40.15
N CYS A 94 -11.50 9.54 38.84
CA CYS A 94 -10.59 10.32 37.99
C CYS A 94 -11.23 10.77 36.67
N ASN A 95 -12.55 10.55 36.51
CA ASN A 95 -13.30 10.82 35.29
C ASN A 95 -12.69 10.22 34.01
N ALA A 96 -11.85 9.19 34.14
CA ALA A 96 -11.21 8.58 33.00
C ALA A 96 -12.21 7.70 32.24
N THR A 97 -12.32 7.91 30.93
CA THR A 97 -13.19 7.16 30.04
C THR A 97 -12.39 6.27 29.09
N TRP A 98 -12.89 5.08 28.77
CA TRP A 98 -12.24 4.19 27.81
C TRP A 98 -13.26 3.43 26.96
N SER A 99 -13.06 3.43 25.65
CA SER A 99 -13.92 2.69 24.70
C SER A 99 -13.70 1.17 24.73
N GLY A 100 -12.73 0.68 25.51
CA GLY A 100 -12.33 -0.73 25.52
C GLY A 100 -11.58 -1.18 24.24
N ARG A 101 -11.27 -0.24 23.34
CA ARG A 101 -10.44 -0.46 22.16
C ARG A 101 -9.04 0.14 22.37
N GLY A 102 -8.03 -0.51 21.79
CA GLY A 102 -6.64 -0.06 21.86
C GLY A 102 -6.00 -0.28 23.23
N LYS A 103 -4.91 0.45 23.50
CA LYS A 103 -4.16 0.34 24.76
C LYS A 103 -4.99 0.87 25.93
N THR A 104 -5.00 0.11 27.04
CA THR A 104 -5.61 0.53 28.31
C THR A 104 -5.01 1.85 28.78
N PRO A 105 -5.80 2.87 29.16
CA PRO A 105 -5.26 4.09 29.73
C PRO A 105 -4.59 3.83 31.08
N LYS A 106 -3.52 4.57 31.39
CA LYS A 106 -2.76 4.42 32.65
C LYS A 106 -3.64 4.53 33.90
N ALA A 107 -4.70 5.34 33.86
CA ALA A 107 -5.66 5.47 34.96
C ALA A 107 -6.38 4.15 35.28
N PHE A 108 -6.72 3.36 34.26
CA PHE A 108 -7.35 2.04 34.41
C PHE A 108 -6.34 1.01 34.92
N GLU A 109 -5.10 1.03 34.42
CA GLU A 109 -4.03 0.16 34.92
C GLU A 109 -3.71 0.44 36.39
N ALA A 110 -3.61 1.72 36.77
CA ALA A 110 -3.33 2.12 38.16
C ALA A 110 -4.48 1.80 39.13
N TRP A 111 -5.72 1.75 38.62
CA TRP A 111 -6.88 1.39 39.45
C TRP A 111 -6.93 -0.11 39.74
N VAL A 112 -6.53 -0.96 38.78
CA VAL A 112 -6.43 -2.41 38.98
C VAL A 112 -5.39 -2.70 40.06
N GLY A 113 -5.83 -3.29 41.18
CA GLY A 113 -4.98 -3.59 42.34
C GLY A 113 -5.17 -2.63 43.52
N THR A 114 -5.98 -1.58 43.39
CA THR A 114 -6.40 -0.76 44.53
C THR A 114 -7.48 -1.44 45.36
N ALA A 115 -7.61 -1.07 46.64
CA ALA A 115 -8.68 -1.56 47.51
C ALA A 115 -10.08 -1.25 46.94
N ALA A 116 -10.23 -0.10 46.26
CA ALA A 116 -11.47 0.28 45.58
C ALA A 116 -11.82 -0.67 44.43
N TYR A 117 -10.84 -1.12 43.64
CA TYR A 117 -11.05 -2.12 42.59
C TYR A 117 -11.47 -3.47 43.16
N THR A 118 -10.83 -3.94 44.24
CA THR A 118 -11.18 -5.21 44.89
C THR A 118 -12.61 -5.18 45.46
N ALA A 119 -12.98 -4.10 46.15
CA ALA A 119 -14.34 -3.93 46.69
C ALA A 119 -15.40 -3.84 45.58
N TRP A 120 -15.06 -3.20 44.46
CA TRP A 120 -15.95 -3.12 43.30
C TRP A 120 -16.07 -4.48 42.58
N LYS A 121 -14.96 -5.19 42.33
CA LYS A 121 -14.95 -6.53 41.71
C LYS A 121 -15.70 -7.57 42.53
N ALA A 122 -15.72 -7.44 43.86
CA ALA A 122 -16.51 -8.32 44.72
C ALA A 122 -18.03 -8.17 44.45
N LYS A 123 -18.48 -6.96 44.08
CA LYS A 123 -19.87 -6.69 43.71
C LYS A 123 -20.17 -6.96 42.23
N HIS A 124 -19.14 -6.92 41.38
CA HIS A 124 -19.22 -7.11 39.93
C HIS A 124 -18.21 -8.18 39.45
N PRO A 125 -18.47 -9.48 39.71
CA PRO A 125 -17.53 -10.56 39.40
C PRO A 125 -17.34 -10.79 37.88
N ASP A 126 -18.32 -10.45 37.05
CA ASP A 126 -18.25 -10.68 35.59
C ASP A 126 -17.75 -9.46 34.80
N GLU A 127 -17.69 -8.28 35.43
CA GLU A 127 -17.28 -7.05 34.78
C GLU A 127 -15.80 -6.73 35.05
N LYS A 128 -15.11 -6.19 34.03
CA LYS A 128 -13.69 -5.81 34.14
C LYS A 128 -13.52 -4.40 34.71
N PHE A 129 -14.39 -3.47 34.33
CA PHE A 129 -14.37 -2.06 34.75
C PHE A 129 -15.80 -1.51 34.81
N PRO A 130 -16.06 -0.47 35.63
CA PRO A 130 -17.37 0.15 35.69
C PRO A 130 -17.80 0.66 34.31
N ALA A 131 -19.04 0.36 33.95
CA ALA A 131 -19.64 0.89 32.72
C ALA A 131 -19.79 2.41 32.79
N PHE A 132 -19.68 3.08 31.65
CA PHE A 132 -19.97 4.51 31.57
C PHE A 132 -21.48 4.74 31.79
N PRO A 133 -21.87 5.55 32.79
CA PRO A 133 -23.26 5.99 32.92
C PRO A 133 -23.52 6.99 31.80
N GLY A 134 -24.12 6.51 30.72
CA GLY A 134 -24.56 7.32 29.58
C GLY A 134 -25.74 8.21 29.93
#